data_AF-A0A256G747-F1
#
_entry.id   AF-A0A256G747-F1
#
_cell.length_a   1.000
_cell.length_b   1.000
_cell.length_c   1.000
_cell.angle_alpha   90.00
_cell.angle_beta   90.00
_cell.angle_gamma   90.00
#
_symmetry.space_group_name_H-M   'P 1'
#
loop_
_entity.id
_entity.type
_entity.pdbx_description
1 polymer ?
#
loop_
_entity_poly.entity_id
_entity_poly.type
_entity_poly.pdbx_seq_one_letter_code
_entity_poly.pdbx_strand_id
1 'polypeptide(L)'
;MRIPSLRRDRFDDILKIVSLFFCIALGLAAVIAIVLIQARSIMYFNQSPFDGVFQTLFPLRKMDVGEFAGRDFYYFHGNGIPYLIYPFYKIASIFLDGDLSASIASTYFVNVIFIFVPMYYLCRLFMGWRGSLITLMLFSITVEYLPVFGYFLSPTFIGAPMGVRMAPHIFMAIAVARVALSMSTGAISFPATLRRMVIVGAVGAVMPLLGAEQGFYAVAAAAGAVFFLGARRWNILQRISFTATVVASFGISFVLALLILFGSLETLTAIKDISDNQVWIYGVFPNSFFADWNEFFTLKLSGAVPSQLTTIVGAVALMICFGLFLRKVLPLPALLVVLVLFASGLLSWVANFGYVGQHQAPLFLRECILALALSASAIMGKGAQPSRTKEVISPEVSL
;
A
#
# COMPACT_ATOMS: atom_id res chain seq x y z
N MET A 1 -5.02 -53.66 -2.30
CA MET A 1 -5.56 -52.49 -3.05
C MET A 1 -4.57 -51.34 -2.95
N ARG A 2 -3.94 -50.94 -4.05
CA ARG A 2 -3.19 -49.67 -4.10
C ARG A 2 -4.21 -48.56 -4.32
N ILE A 3 -4.42 -47.71 -3.32
CA ILE A 3 -5.19 -46.46 -3.49
C ILE A 3 -4.50 -45.68 -4.61
N PRO A 4 -5.22 -45.30 -5.69
CA PRO A 4 -4.65 -44.49 -6.75
C PRO A 4 -4.07 -43.25 -6.07
N SER A 5 -2.76 -43.03 -6.18
CA SER A 5 -2.17 -41.80 -5.70
C SER A 5 -2.84 -40.68 -6.49
N LEU A 6 -3.74 -39.96 -5.83
CA LEU A 6 -4.30 -38.73 -6.37
C LEU A 6 -3.09 -37.89 -6.76
N ARG A 7 -2.89 -37.69 -8.07
CA ARG A 7 -1.74 -36.94 -8.57
C ARG A 7 -1.77 -35.60 -7.88
N ARG A 8 -0.77 -35.35 -7.04
CA ARG A 8 -0.60 -34.15 -6.23
C ARG A 8 -0.84 -32.90 -7.08
N ASP A 9 -0.39 -32.94 -8.33
CA ASP A 9 -0.55 -31.92 -9.37
C ASP A 9 -2.02 -31.53 -9.68
N ARG A 10 -2.98 -32.46 -9.64
CA ARG A 10 -4.40 -32.12 -9.86
C ARG A 10 -5.01 -31.39 -8.68
N PHE A 11 -4.75 -31.86 -7.46
CA PHE A 11 -5.22 -31.20 -6.23
C PHE A 11 -4.66 -29.76 -6.15
N ASP A 12 -3.42 -29.66 -6.56
CA ASP A 12 -2.63 -28.46 -6.66
C ASP A 12 -3.19 -27.43 -7.65
N ASP A 13 -3.75 -27.85 -8.79
CA ASP A 13 -4.41 -26.98 -9.76
C ASP A 13 -5.82 -26.59 -9.31
N ILE A 14 -6.58 -27.53 -8.72
CA ILE A 14 -7.91 -27.26 -8.15
C ILE A 14 -7.80 -26.17 -7.08
N LEU A 15 -6.85 -26.29 -6.15
CA LEU A 15 -6.68 -25.30 -5.08
C LEU A 15 -6.33 -23.91 -5.63
N LYS A 16 -5.55 -23.82 -6.73
CA LYS A 16 -5.24 -22.53 -7.39
C LYS A 16 -6.51 -21.87 -7.92
N ILE A 17 -7.32 -22.63 -8.65
CA ILE A 17 -8.57 -22.15 -9.24
C ILE A 17 -9.52 -21.72 -8.13
N VAL A 18 -9.68 -22.55 -7.09
CA VAL A 18 -10.53 -22.26 -5.93
C VAL A 18 -10.09 -21.00 -5.22
N SER A 19 -8.81 -20.83 -4.90
CA SER A 19 -8.33 -19.64 -4.20
C SER A 19 -8.43 -18.36 -5.05
N LEU A 20 -8.14 -18.44 -6.36
CA LEU A 20 -8.30 -17.29 -7.26
C LEU A 20 -9.78 -16.91 -7.38
N PHE A 21 -10.65 -17.90 -7.63
CA PHE A 21 -12.09 -17.68 -7.71
C PHE A 21 -12.64 -17.14 -6.39
N PHE A 22 -12.18 -17.66 -5.25
CA PHE A 22 -12.54 -17.14 -3.94
C PHE A 22 -12.16 -15.67 -3.77
N CYS A 23 -10.93 -15.28 -4.12
CA CYS A 23 -10.51 -13.88 -4.06
C CYS A 23 -11.34 -12.97 -4.97
N ILE A 24 -11.61 -13.41 -6.21
CA ILE A 24 -12.43 -12.64 -7.16
C ILE A 24 -13.87 -12.54 -6.68
N ALA A 25 -14.50 -13.66 -6.32
CA ALA A 25 -15.89 -13.72 -5.89
C ALA A 25 -16.10 -12.94 -4.59
N LEU A 26 -15.19 -13.07 -3.62
CA LEU A 26 -15.24 -12.32 -2.37
C LEU A 26 -15.03 -10.82 -2.64
N GLY A 27 -14.07 -10.45 -3.48
CA GLY A 27 -13.84 -9.07 -3.92
C GLY A 27 -15.07 -8.45 -4.58
N LEU A 28 -15.71 -9.17 -5.51
CA LEU A 28 -16.95 -8.72 -6.15
C LEU A 28 -18.11 -8.62 -5.14
N ALA A 29 -18.23 -9.60 -4.23
CA ALA A 29 -19.22 -9.57 -3.18
C ALA A 29 -19.04 -8.37 -2.23
N ALA A 30 -17.79 -7.99 -1.90
CA ALA A 30 -17.48 -6.74 -1.20
C ALA A 30 -18.00 -5.53 -1.97
N VAL A 31 -17.63 -5.42 -3.25
CA VAL A 31 -18.02 -4.27 -4.07
C VAL A 31 -19.54 -4.14 -4.07
N ILE A 32 -20.27 -5.23 -4.30
CA ILE A 32 -21.73 -5.24 -4.27
C ILE A 32 -22.27 -4.86 -2.89
N ALA A 33 -21.79 -5.52 -1.83
CA ALA A 33 -22.28 -5.27 -0.47
C ALA A 33 -22.06 -3.82 -0.04
N ILE A 34 -20.89 -3.25 -0.36
CA ILE A 34 -20.57 -1.89 0.02
C ILE A 34 -21.32 -0.88 -0.83
N VAL A 35 -21.48 -1.13 -2.14
CA VAL A 35 -22.38 -0.32 -2.98
C VAL A 35 -23.77 -0.27 -2.37
N LEU A 36 -24.32 -1.40 -1.91
CA LEU A 36 -25.64 -1.45 -1.27
C LEU A 36 -25.68 -0.72 0.09
N ILE A 37 -24.63 -0.87 0.91
CA ILE A 37 -24.52 -0.17 2.21
C ILE A 37 -24.43 1.35 1.98
N GLN A 38 -23.59 1.79 1.05
CA GLN A 38 -23.38 3.20 0.75
C GLN A 38 -24.60 3.82 0.05
N ALA A 39 -25.24 3.10 -0.87
CA ALA A 39 -26.49 3.55 -1.46
C ALA A 39 -27.56 3.80 -0.39
N ARG A 40 -27.66 2.92 0.62
CA ARG A 40 -28.54 3.14 1.77
C ARG A 40 -28.10 4.33 2.62
N SER A 41 -26.81 4.45 2.97
CA SER A 41 -26.32 5.56 3.82
C SER A 41 -26.58 6.92 3.19
N ILE A 42 -26.39 7.03 1.87
CA ILE A 42 -26.66 8.24 1.09
C ILE A 42 -28.17 8.56 1.08
N MET A 43 -29.04 7.59 0.80
CA MET A 43 -30.48 7.85 0.74
C MET A 43 -31.06 8.37 2.05
N TYR A 44 -30.47 8.01 3.19
CA TYR A 44 -30.93 8.44 4.50
C TYR A 44 -30.11 9.59 5.11
N PHE A 45 -29.07 10.08 4.42
CA PHE A 45 -28.10 11.07 4.94
C PHE A 45 -27.66 10.76 6.38
N ASN A 46 -27.55 9.47 6.72
CA ASN A 46 -27.51 9.02 8.12
C ASN A 46 -26.10 8.71 8.61
N GLN A 47 -25.07 9.03 7.82
CA GLN A 47 -23.66 8.87 8.21
C GLN A 47 -22.90 10.18 7.98
N SER A 48 -21.82 10.33 8.76
CA SER A 48 -20.93 11.48 8.66
C SER A 48 -20.42 11.61 7.21
N PRO A 49 -20.58 12.76 6.54
CA PRO A 49 -20.15 12.97 5.15
C PRO A 49 -18.62 12.98 4.97
N PHE A 50 -17.87 12.74 6.05
CA PHE A 50 -16.48 13.14 6.24
C PHE A 50 -15.46 12.43 5.34
N ASP A 51 -15.73 11.22 4.85
CA ASP A 51 -14.79 10.48 3.99
C ASP A 51 -15.47 9.76 2.81
N GLY A 52 -16.58 10.34 2.34
CA GLY A 52 -17.54 9.63 1.51
C GLY A 52 -17.26 9.58 0.01
N VAL A 53 -18.14 8.85 -0.66
CA VAL A 53 -18.33 8.70 -2.12
C VAL A 53 -18.15 9.99 -2.92
N PHE A 54 -18.53 11.13 -2.33
CA PHE A 54 -18.47 12.44 -2.98
C PHE A 54 -17.04 12.93 -3.21
N GLN A 55 -16.07 12.45 -2.44
CA GLN A 55 -14.65 12.77 -2.64
C GLN A 55 -14.20 12.37 -4.04
N THR A 56 -14.69 11.26 -4.58
CA THR A 56 -14.36 10.85 -5.96
C THR A 56 -15.36 11.40 -6.98
N LEU A 57 -16.64 11.52 -6.63
CA LEU A 57 -17.68 11.96 -7.57
C LEU A 57 -17.39 13.34 -8.20
N PHE A 58 -17.08 14.35 -7.40
CA PHE A 58 -16.90 15.71 -7.92
C PHE A 58 -15.70 15.83 -8.88
N PRO A 59 -14.51 15.28 -8.56
CA PRO A 59 -13.42 15.18 -9.52
C PRO A 59 -13.81 14.51 -10.85
N LEU A 60 -14.56 13.41 -10.80
CA LEU A 60 -14.98 12.70 -12.00
C LEU A 60 -15.95 13.51 -12.86
N ARG A 61 -16.89 14.24 -12.25
CA ARG A 61 -17.80 15.15 -12.95
C ARG A 61 -17.08 16.36 -13.56
N LYS A 62 -16.03 16.85 -12.92
CA LYS A 62 -15.15 17.88 -13.49
C LYS A 62 -14.46 17.38 -14.77
N MET A 63 -13.98 16.14 -14.74
CA MET A 63 -13.42 15.49 -15.93
C MET A 63 -14.45 15.31 -17.06
N ASP A 64 -15.72 15.12 -16.72
CA ASP A 64 -16.81 15.05 -17.72
C ASP A 64 -17.08 16.35 -18.47
N VAL A 65 -16.82 17.49 -17.83
CA VAL A 65 -16.93 18.81 -18.48
C VAL A 65 -15.61 19.28 -19.10
N GLY A 66 -14.59 18.42 -19.14
CA GLY A 66 -13.31 18.68 -19.79
C GLY A 66 -12.23 19.31 -18.90
N GLU A 67 -12.42 19.35 -17.57
CA GLU A 67 -11.37 19.75 -16.63
C GLU A 67 -10.40 18.59 -16.33
N PHE A 68 -9.14 18.90 -16.07
CA PHE A 68 -8.08 17.92 -15.81
C PHE A 68 -7.50 18.07 -14.41
N ALA A 69 -7.40 16.95 -13.67
CA ALA A 69 -6.77 16.93 -12.35
C ALA A 69 -5.28 17.29 -12.45
N GLY A 70 -4.80 18.13 -11.54
CA GLY A 70 -3.44 18.68 -11.52
C GLY A 70 -3.22 19.89 -12.44
N ARG A 71 -4.20 20.24 -13.29
CA ARG A 71 -4.16 21.40 -14.19
C ARG A 71 -5.27 22.41 -13.87
N ASP A 72 -6.52 21.96 -13.89
CA ASP A 72 -7.70 22.81 -13.73
C ASP A 72 -8.29 22.68 -12.30
N PHE A 73 -8.03 21.55 -11.64
CA PHE A 73 -8.36 21.34 -10.23
C PHE A 73 -7.34 20.43 -9.55
N TYR A 74 -7.24 20.50 -8.22
CA TYR A 74 -6.33 19.68 -7.43
C TYR A 74 -7.10 18.65 -6.60
N TYR A 75 -6.62 17.40 -6.61
CA TYR A 75 -7.20 16.30 -5.85
C TYR A 75 -6.31 15.95 -4.67
N PHE A 76 -6.82 16.16 -3.46
CA PHE A 76 -6.03 16.12 -2.23
C PHE A 76 -5.42 14.75 -1.90
N HIS A 77 -6.02 13.65 -2.37
CA HIS A 77 -5.48 12.30 -2.16
C HIS A 77 -4.41 11.91 -3.19
N GLY A 78 -4.17 12.72 -4.22
CA GLY A 78 -3.18 12.50 -5.27
C GLY A 78 -3.78 12.68 -6.67
N ASN A 79 -3.23 13.63 -7.45
CA ASN A 79 -3.77 14.01 -8.75
C ASN A 79 -3.81 12.88 -9.80
N GLY A 80 -3.08 11.79 -9.61
CA GLY A 80 -3.15 10.61 -10.48
C GLY A 80 -4.38 9.75 -10.26
N ILE A 81 -5.00 9.80 -9.07
CA ILE A 81 -6.14 8.94 -8.72
C ILE A 81 -7.36 9.16 -9.63
N PRO A 82 -7.81 10.40 -9.92
CA PRO A 82 -8.94 10.61 -10.82
C PRO A 82 -8.71 9.99 -12.19
N TYR A 83 -7.50 10.09 -12.76
CA TYR A 83 -7.16 9.46 -14.04
C TYR A 83 -7.23 7.93 -14.02
N LEU A 84 -6.95 7.30 -12.88
CA LEU A 84 -7.08 5.85 -12.72
C LEU A 84 -8.54 5.41 -12.66
N ILE A 85 -9.39 6.19 -11.99
CA ILE A 85 -10.79 5.83 -11.75
C ILE A 85 -11.66 6.19 -12.96
N TYR A 86 -11.35 7.29 -13.64
CA TYR A 86 -12.19 7.85 -14.70
C TYR A 86 -12.59 6.88 -15.83
N PRO A 87 -11.67 6.06 -16.39
CA PRO A 87 -12.07 5.08 -17.41
C PRO A 87 -13.12 4.09 -16.91
N PHE A 88 -12.99 3.63 -15.66
CA PHE A 88 -13.94 2.71 -15.05
C PHE A 88 -15.25 3.40 -14.70
N TYR A 89 -15.20 4.67 -14.27
CA TYR A 89 -16.38 5.49 -14.07
C TYR A 89 -17.20 5.62 -15.36
N LYS A 90 -16.55 5.91 -16.50
CA LYS A 90 -17.23 5.99 -17.79
C LYS A 90 -17.86 4.68 -18.21
N ILE A 91 -17.14 3.56 -18.08
CA ILE A 91 -17.70 2.24 -18.35
C ILE A 91 -18.89 1.97 -17.42
N ALA A 92 -18.74 2.22 -16.11
CA ALA A 92 -19.80 1.99 -15.14
C ALA A 92 -21.03 2.86 -15.39
N SER A 93 -20.88 4.12 -15.83
CA SER A 93 -22.00 5.02 -16.14
C SER A 93 -22.89 4.54 -17.29
N ILE A 94 -22.38 3.69 -18.17
CA ILE A 94 -23.17 3.06 -19.25
C ILE A 94 -24.14 2.01 -18.68
N PHE A 95 -23.74 1.32 -17.61
CA PHE A 95 -24.50 0.20 -17.03
C PHE A 95 -25.28 0.58 -15.77
N LEU A 96 -24.78 1.57 -15.03
CA LEU A 96 -25.33 2.06 -13.78
C LEU A 96 -25.93 3.43 -14.06
N ASP A 97 -27.25 3.52 -14.03
CA ASP A 97 -28.03 4.71 -14.34
C ASP A 97 -27.85 5.81 -13.28
N GLY A 98 -26.67 6.46 -13.29
CA GLY A 98 -26.34 7.58 -12.41
C GLY A 98 -24.85 7.71 -12.06
N ASP A 99 -24.37 8.96 -12.06
CA ASP A 99 -22.97 9.31 -11.78
C ASP A 99 -22.50 8.81 -10.41
N LEU A 100 -23.39 8.86 -9.42
CA LEU A 100 -23.08 8.46 -8.06
C LEU A 100 -22.80 6.95 -7.96
N SER A 101 -23.67 6.13 -8.51
CA SER A 101 -23.50 4.66 -8.51
C SER A 101 -22.24 4.27 -9.31
N ALA A 102 -22.00 4.93 -10.44
CA ALA A 102 -20.81 4.74 -11.24
C ALA A 102 -19.52 5.15 -10.51
N SER A 103 -19.52 6.29 -9.79
CA SER A 103 -18.35 6.75 -9.05
C SER A 103 -18.03 5.84 -7.86
N ILE A 104 -19.06 5.35 -7.16
CA ILE A 104 -18.90 4.34 -6.11
C ILE A 104 -18.27 3.10 -6.71
N ALA A 105 -18.95 2.45 -7.66
CA ALA A 105 -18.53 1.17 -8.20
C ALA A 105 -17.10 1.21 -8.75
N SER A 106 -16.75 2.26 -9.49
CA SER A 106 -15.40 2.45 -10.03
C SER A 106 -14.34 2.69 -8.94
N THR A 107 -14.62 3.51 -7.92
CA THR A 107 -13.70 3.73 -6.79
C THR A 107 -13.41 2.42 -6.06
N TYR A 108 -14.45 1.66 -5.73
CA TYR A 108 -14.32 0.38 -5.03
C TYR A 108 -13.57 -0.66 -5.88
N PHE A 109 -13.91 -0.76 -7.16
CA PHE A 109 -13.23 -1.67 -8.08
C PHE A 109 -11.73 -1.36 -8.18
N VAL A 110 -11.37 -0.08 -8.35
CA VAL A 110 -9.97 0.35 -8.41
C VAL A 110 -9.25 0.11 -7.07
N ASN A 111 -9.89 0.38 -5.93
CA ASN A 111 -9.33 0.05 -4.61
C ASN A 111 -8.97 -1.44 -4.50
N VAL A 112 -9.88 -2.33 -4.86
CA VAL A 112 -9.66 -3.79 -4.84
C VAL A 112 -8.45 -4.16 -5.70
N ILE A 113 -8.33 -3.63 -6.92
CA ILE A 113 -7.18 -3.88 -7.79
C ILE A 113 -5.88 -3.42 -7.12
N PHE A 114 -5.84 -2.18 -6.62
CA PHE A 114 -4.64 -1.57 -6.08
C PHE A 114 -4.22 -2.11 -4.70
N ILE A 115 -5.10 -2.81 -4.00
CA ILE A 115 -4.74 -3.57 -2.80
C ILE A 115 -4.22 -4.94 -3.19
N PHE A 116 -5.03 -5.75 -3.87
CA PHE A 116 -4.76 -7.17 -4.02
C PHE A 116 -3.69 -7.47 -5.06
N VAL A 117 -3.61 -6.72 -6.15
CA VAL A 117 -2.59 -6.97 -7.19
C VAL A 117 -1.18 -6.68 -6.67
N PRO A 118 -0.87 -5.51 -6.08
CA PRO A 118 0.45 -5.26 -5.53
C PRO A 118 0.78 -6.20 -4.39
N MET A 119 -0.17 -6.47 -3.49
CA MET A 119 0.03 -7.39 -2.39
C MET A 119 0.33 -8.81 -2.88
N TYR A 120 -0.36 -9.28 -3.92
CA TYR A 120 -0.07 -10.56 -4.57
C TYR A 120 1.37 -10.62 -5.05
N TYR A 121 1.84 -9.61 -5.78
CA TYR A 121 3.22 -9.56 -6.26
C TYR A 121 4.24 -9.48 -5.13
N LEU A 122 3.94 -8.77 -4.04
CA LEU A 122 4.77 -8.74 -2.85
C LEU A 122 4.89 -10.12 -2.21
N CYS A 123 3.77 -10.82 -2.00
CA CYS A 123 3.78 -12.19 -1.48
C CYS A 123 4.55 -13.14 -2.39
N ARG A 124 4.47 -12.97 -3.71
CA ARG A 124 5.18 -13.81 -4.69
C ARG A 124 6.70 -13.68 -4.63
N LEU A 125 7.24 -12.62 -4.03
CA LEU A 125 8.68 -12.49 -3.78
C LEU A 125 9.19 -13.50 -2.75
N PHE A 126 8.33 -13.97 -1.84
CA PHE A 126 8.71 -14.82 -0.72
C PHE A 126 8.05 -16.19 -0.74
N MET A 127 6.95 -16.33 -1.48
CA MET A 127 6.10 -17.51 -1.45
C MET A 127 5.81 -18.01 -2.86
N GLY A 128 5.59 -19.32 -3.00
CA GLY A 128 4.98 -19.88 -4.20
C GLY A 128 3.56 -19.35 -4.41
N TRP A 129 3.02 -19.53 -5.62
CA TRP A 129 1.67 -19.07 -6.00
C TRP A 129 0.59 -19.36 -4.94
N ARG A 130 0.54 -20.61 -4.43
CA ARG A 130 -0.44 -21.02 -3.43
C ARG A 130 -0.31 -20.26 -2.13
N GLY A 131 0.92 -20.13 -1.64
CA GLY A 131 1.21 -19.39 -0.43
C GLY A 131 0.73 -17.96 -0.55
N SER A 132 1.01 -17.31 -1.69
CA SER A 132 0.56 -15.95 -1.96
C SER A 132 -0.97 -15.83 -1.97
N LEU A 133 -1.69 -16.75 -2.63
CA LEU A 133 -3.15 -16.73 -2.62
C LEU A 133 -3.76 -16.98 -1.23
N ILE A 134 -3.20 -17.91 -0.46
CA ILE A 134 -3.66 -18.17 0.92
C ILE A 134 -3.42 -16.93 1.79
N THR A 135 -2.27 -16.27 1.68
CA THR A 135 -1.99 -15.04 2.43
C THR A 135 -2.95 -13.91 2.04
N LEU A 136 -3.26 -13.76 0.75
CA LEU A 136 -4.27 -12.80 0.28
C LEU A 136 -5.66 -13.12 0.81
N MET A 137 -6.04 -14.39 0.82
CA MET A 137 -7.31 -14.86 1.37
C MET A 137 -7.41 -14.53 2.87
N LEU A 138 -6.36 -14.82 3.64
CA LEU A 138 -6.31 -14.53 5.07
C LEU A 138 -6.36 -13.02 5.34
N PHE A 139 -5.57 -12.24 4.60
CA PHE A 139 -5.60 -10.77 4.70
C PHE A 139 -6.98 -10.20 4.36
N SER A 140 -7.62 -10.71 3.30
CA SER A 140 -8.98 -10.33 2.94
C SER A 140 -9.91 -10.55 4.13
N ILE A 141 -9.94 -11.77 4.68
CA ILE A 141 -10.82 -12.12 5.79
C ILE A 141 -10.55 -11.24 7.02
N THR A 142 -9.28 -10.98 7.37
CA THR A 142 -8.93 -10.26 8.59
C THR A 142 -9.03 -8.75 8.50
N VAL A 143 -8.66 -8.16 7.35
CA VAL A 143 -8.56 -6.71 7.16
C VAL A 143 -9.78 -6.13 6.45
N GLU A 144 -10.35 -6.86 5.47
CA GLU A 144 -11.47 -6.36 4.68
C GLU A 144 -12.82 -6.80 5.25
N TYR A 145 -13.00 -8.08 5.58
CA TYR A 145 -14.35 -8.65 5.75
C TYR A 145 -14.76 -8.96 7.19
N LEU A 146 -13.87 -8.94 8.19
CA LEU A 146 -14.29 -9.20 9.57
C LEU A 146 -15.13 -8.01 10.05
N PRO A 147 -16.45 -8.10 10.27
CA PRO A 147 -17.31 -6.91 10.39
C PRO A 147 -16.89 -5.90 11.46
N VAL A 148 -16.36 -6.39 12.58
CA VAL A 148 -15.87 -5.56 13.69
C VAL A 148 -14.57 -4.84 13.35
N PHE A 149 -13.65 -5.51 12.63
CA PHE A 149 -12.37 -4.91 12.25
C PHE A 149 -12.43 -4.21 10.90
N GLY A 150 -13.18 -4.70 9.93
CA GLY A 150 -13.30 -4.18 8.57
C GLY A 150 -13.88 -2.76 8.54
N TYR A 151 -14.83 -2.42 9.41
CA TYR A 151 -15.28 -1.03 9.53
C TYR A 151 -14.13 -0.07 9.87
N PHE A 152 -13.15 -0.52 10.66
CA PHE A 152 -12.01 0.29 11.09
C PHE A 152 -10.77 0.14 10.18
N LEU A 153 -10.45 -1.09 9.78
CA LEU A 153 -9.24 -1.49 9.10
C LEU A 153 -9.39 -1.59 7.59
N SER A 154 -10.59 -1.73 7.04
CA SER A 154 -10.71 -1.96 5.62
C SER A 154 -10.40 -0.68 4.83
N PRO A 155 -9.41 -0.71 3.92
CA PRO A 155 -9.23 0.35 2.93
C PRO A 155 -10.38 0.38 1.90
N THR A 156 -11.17 -0.68 1.75
CA THR A 156 -12.33 -0.66 0.84
C THR A 156 -13.51 0.04 1.49
N PHE A 157 -13.91 -0.34 2.71
CA PHE A 157 -15.17 0.14 3.33
C PHE A 157 -15.24 1.64 3.62
N ILE A 158 -14.11 2.36 3.69
CA ILE A 158 -14.05 3.80 4.01
C ILE A 158 -14.68 4.69 2.92
N GLY A 159 -14.81 4.22 1.68
CA GLY A 159 -15.46 5.00 0.59
C GLY A 159 -14.56 6.00 -0.12
N ALA A 160 -13.40 6.31 0.45
CA ALA A 160 -12.28 6.99 -0.20
C ALA A 160 -11.39 6.01 -0.99
N PRO A 161 -10.53 6.49 -1.92
CA PRO A 161 -9.60 5.64 -2.69
C PRO A 161 -8.42 5.10 -1.86
N MET A 162 -8.66 4.62 -0.63
CA MET A 162 -7.62 4.21 0.33
C MET A 162 -6.82 2.99 -0.13
N GLY A 163 -7.38 2.13 -0.99
CA GLY A 163 -6.65 1.04 -1.60
C GLY A 163 -5.55 1.54 -2.54
N VAL A 164 -5.87 2.57 -3.34
CA VAL A 164 -4.90 3.26 -4.20
C VAL A 164 -3.84 3.95 -3.36
N ARG A 165 -4.22 4.60 -2.25
CA ARG A 165 -3.28 5.32 -1.39
C ARG A 165 -2.37 4.40 -0.56
N MET A 166 -2.81 3.17 -0.26
CA MET A 166 -1.99 2.14 0.38
C MET A 166 -0.97 1.53 -0.61
N ALA A 167 -1.32 1.40 -1.89
CA ALA A 167 -0.48 0.77 -2.91
C ALA A 167 0.96 1.34 -3.02
N PRO A 168 1.20 2.67 -2.88
CA PRO A 168 2.54 3.23 -2.81
C PRO A 168 3.53 2.50 -1.91
N HIS A 169 3.11 2.19 -0.69
CA HIS A 169 3.91 1.54 0.35
C HIS A 169 4.31 0.12 -0.09
N ILE A 170 3.35 -0.61 -0.68
CA ILE A 170 3.56 -1.96 -1.21
C ILE A 170 4.49 -1.94 -2.42
N PHE A 171 4.29 -1.03 -3.37
CA PHE A 171 5.14 -0.91 -4.57
C PHE A 171 6.58 -0.57 -4.21
N MET A 172 6.78 0.38 -3.29
CA MET A 172 8.11 0.73 -2.81
C MET A 172 8.77 -0.41 -2.05
N ALA A 173 8.01 -1.17 -1.25
CA ALA A 173 8.51 -2.38 -0.60
C ALA A 173 8.95 -3.44 -1.62
N ILE A 174 8.18 -3.68 -2.69
CA ILE A 174 8.56 -4.57 -3.80
C ILE A 174 9.85 -4.09 -4.48
N ALA A 175 9.94 -2.79 -4.78
CA ALA A 175 11.10 -2.22 -5.46
C ALA A 175 12.38 -2.45 -4.64
N VAL A 176 12.37 -2.11 -3.35
CA VAL A 176 13.50 -2.31 -2.44
C VAL A 176 13.82 -3.80 -2.26
N ALA A 177 12.80 -4.65 -2.09
CA ALA A 177 12.98 -6.09 -1.95
C ALA A 177 13.69 -6.72 -3.15
N ARG A 178 13.36 -6.30 -4.37
CA ARG A 178 14.00 -6.80 -5.59
C ARG A 178 15.48 -6.41 -5.66
N VAL A 179 15.85 -5.23 -5.18
CA VAL A 179 17.26 -4.84 -5.05
C VAL A 179 17.96 -5.76 -4.05
N ALA A 180 17.37 -5.94 -2.86
CA ALA A 180 17.92 -6.76 -1.79
C ALA A 180 18.10 -8.24 -2.20
N LEU A 181 17.09 -8.83 -2.85
CA LEU A 181 17.14 -10.20 -3.36
C LEU A 181 18.31 -10.39 -4.31
N SER A 182 18.49 -9.44 -5.22
CA SER A 182 19.51 -9.57 -6.25
C SER A 182 20.91 -9.37 -5.67
N MET A 183 21.07 -8.57 -4.61
CA MET A 183 22.33 -8.49 -3.87
C MET A 183 22.63 -9.75 -3.04
N SER A 184 21.59 -10.42 -2.53
CA SER A 184 21.75 -11.61 -1.70
C SER A 184 22.33 -12.80 -2.46
N THR A 185 22.11 -12.87 -3.79
CA THR A 185 22.68 -13.89 -4.68
C THR A 185 24.14 -13.64 -5.08
N GLY A 186 24.77 -12.57 -4.56
CA GLY A 186 26.23 -12.37 -4.64
C GLY A 186 26.78 -11.86 -5.99
N ALA A 187 25.93 -11.57 -6.97
CA ALA A 187 26.35 -11.42 -8.38
C ALA A 187 26.10 -10.02 -8.97
N ILE A 188 26.32 -8.93 -8.22
CA ILE A 188 25.99 -7.59 -8.75
C ILE A 188 27.18 -6.63 -8.67
N SER A 189 27.56 -6.13 -9.84
CA SER A 189 28.51 -5.04 -10.02
C SER A 189 27.94 -3.71 -9.51
N PHE A 190 28.81 -2.78 -9.12
CA PHE A 190 28.39 -1.44 -8.69
C PHE A 190 27.45 -0.74 -9.69
N PRO A 191 27.72 -0.73 -11.02
CA PRO A 191 26.83 -0.11 -12.00
C PRO A 191 25.42 -0.70 -12.03
N ALA A 192 25.30 -2.03 -11.88
CA ALA A 192 24.01 -2.69 -11.85
C ALA A 192 23.21 -2.36 -10.57
N THR A 193 23.90 -2.17 -9.44
CA THR A 193 23.27 -1.67 -8.21
C THR A 193 22.78 -0.23 -8.38
N LEU A 194 23.62 0.64 -8.93
CA LEU A 194 23.27 2.05 -9.18
C LEU A 194 22.05 2.17 -10.09
N ARG A 195 22.02 1.43 -11.21
CA ARG A 195 20.85 1.39 -12.12
C ARG A 195 19.57 1.01 -11.39
N ARG A 196 19.64 0.04 -10.48
CA ARG A 196 18.47 -0.37 -9.69
C ARG A 196 18.02 0.71 -8.71
N MET A 197 18.93 1.45 -8.10
CA MET A 197 18.57 2.60 -7.24
C MET A 197 17.90 3.72 -8.04
N VAL A 198 18.39 3.99 -9.25
CA VAL A 198 17.75 4.92 -10.18
C VAL A 198 16.30 4.48 -10.46
N ILE A 199 16.09 3.20 -10.78
CA ILE A 199 14.76 2.64 -11.02
C ILE A 199 13.87 2.75 -9.78
N VAL A 200 14.38 2.48 -8.57
CA VAL A 200 13.61 2.62 -7.33
C VAL A 200 13.11 4.06 -7.16
N GLY A 201 13.97 5.06 -7.33
CA GLY A 201 13.53 6.46 -7.24
C GLY A 201 12.60 6.88 -8.38
N ALA A 202 12.85 6.42 -9.61
CA ALA A 202 11.98 6.69 -10.75
C ALA A 202 10.57 6.09 -10.58
N VAL A 203 10.46 4.86 -10.05
CA VAL A 203 9.17 4.28 -9.63
C VAL A 203 8.55 5.10 -8.51
N GLY A 204 9.37 5.57 -7.57
CA GLY A 204 8.97 6.47 -6.48
C GLY A 204 8.23 7.73 -6.96
N ALA A 205 8.51 8.25 -8.16
CA ALA A 205 7.89 9.45 -8.69
C ALA A 205 6.37 9.30 -8.93
N VAL A 206 5.89 8.07 -9.18
CA VAL A 206 4.45 7.82 -9.35
C VAL A 206 3.73 7.82 -7.99
N MET A 207 4.44 7.55 -6.90
CA MET A 207 3.85 7.30 -5.59
C MET A 207 3.06 8.51 -5.05
N PRO A 208 3.58 9.77 -5.07
CA PRO A 208 2.80 10.93 -4.66
C PRO A 208 1.57 11.20 -5.53
N LEU A 209 1.60 10.80 -6.81
CA LEU A 209 0.42 10.94 -7.68
C LEU A 209 -0.72 10.01 -7.25
N LEU A 210 -0.41 8.91 -6.55
CA LEU A 210 -1.37 7.89 -6.11
C LEU A 210 -1.77 7.99 -4.63
N GLY A 211 -1.09 8.83 -3.84
CA GLY A 211 -1.34 8.92 -2.40
C GLY A 211 -1.07 10.27 -1.76
N ALA A 212 -0.71 11.30 -2.54
CA ALA A 212 -0.22 12.58 -2.07
C ALA A 212 0.89 12.40 -1.02
N GLU A 213 0.68 12.88 0.20
CA GLU A 213 1.58 12.75 1.35
C GLU A 213 2.04 11.31 1.59
N GLN A 214 1.12 10.35 1.51
CA GLN A 214 1.43 8.93 1.74
C GLN A 214 2.42 8.38 0.70
N GLY A 215 2.38 8.91 -0.53
CA GLY A 215 3.36 8.59 -1.56
C GLY A 215 4.77 9.07 -1.20
N PHE A 216 4.89 10.27 -0.63
CA PHE A 216 6.17 10.78 -0.13
C PHE A 216 6.69 9.96 1.05
N TYR A 217 5.82 9.55 1.96
CA TYR A 217 6.19 8.69 3.10
C TYR A 217 6.73 7.34 2.65
N ALA A 218 6.11 6.72 1.65
CA ALA A 218 6.59 5.47 1.05
C ALA A 218 7.99 5.64 0.42
N VAL A 219 8.25 6.75 -0.28
CA VAL A 219 9.56 7.04 -0.87
C VAL A 219 10.62 7.30 0.21
N ALA A 220 10.29 8.07 1.25
CA ALA A 220 11.18 8.33 2.38
C ALA A 220 11.55 7.03 3.11
N ALA A 221 10.55 6.17 3.38
CA ALA A 221 10.76 4.85 3.97
C ALA A 221 11.66 3.96 3.11
N ALA A 222 11.46 3.97 1.78
CA ALA A 222 12.32 3.24 0.85
C ALA A 222 13.76 3.75 0.83
N ALA A 223 13.96 5.07 0.82
CA ALA A 223 15.29 5.68 0.88
C ALA A 223 16.01 5.31 2.19
N GLY A 224 15.30 5.32 3.31
CA GLY A 224 15.78 4.83 4.60
C GLY A 224 16.11 3.34 4.57
N ALA A 225 15.26 2.50 3.99
CA ALA A 225 15.52 1.07 3.84
C ALA A 225 16.76 0.80 2.97
N VAL A 226 16.99 1.56 1.90
CA VAL A 226 18.22 1.48 1.09
C VAL A 226 19.45 1.87 1.89
N PHE A 227 19.35 2.88 2.76
CA PHE A 227 20.43 3.23 3.67
C PHE A 227 20.78 2.06 4.60
N PHE A 228 19.79 1.33 5.11
CA PHE A 228 20.00 0.17 5.99
C PHE A 228 20.36 -1.13 5.25
N LEU A 229 19.95 -1.30 3.98
CA LEU A 229 20.29 -2.44 3.12
C LEU A 229 21.81 -2.67 3.07
N GLY A 230 22.59 -1.57 3.03
CA GLY A 230 24.05 -1.61 2.98
C GLY A 230 24.75 -1.81 4.32
N ALA A 231 24.06 -1.80 5.45
CA ALA A 231 24.69 -1.68 6.77
C ALA A 231 25.73 -2.77 7.10
N ARG A 232 25.66 -3.94 6.45
CA ARG A 232 26.63 -5.04 6.63
C ARG A 232 27.70 -5.16 5.53
N ARG A 233 27.53 -4.51 4.38
CA ARG A 233 28.38 -4.74 3.19
C ARG A 233 28.98 -3.49 2.59
N TRP A 234 28.39 -2.33 2.87
CA TRP A 234 28.78 -1.07 2.28
C TRP A 234 29.33 -0.15 3.36
N ASN A 235 30.36 0.61 2.99
CA ASN A 235 30.81 1.70 3.85
C ASN A 235 29.74 2.81 3.92
N ILE A 236 29.87 3.70 4.89
CA ILE A 236 28.89 4.77 5.11
C ILE A 236 28.70 5.67 3.88
N LEU A 237 29.77 5.95 3.14
CA LEU A 237 29.73 6.79 1.94
C LEU A 237 28.92 6.16 0.80
N GLN A 238 29.08 4.85 0.57
CA GLN A 238 28.28 4.11 -0.40
C GLN A 238 26.79 4.10 -0.03
N ARG A 239 26.49 3.94 1.27
CA ARG A 239 25.10 3.98 1.77
C ARG A 239 24.47 5.35 1.51
N ILE A 240 25.19 6.43 1.85
CA ILE A 240 24.77 7.80 1.58
C ILE A 240 24.58 8.01 0.07
N SER A 241 25.54 7.57 -0.75
CA SER A 241 25.50 7.73 -2.22
C SER A 241 24.31 7.03 -2.86
N PHE A 242 24.01 5.78 -2.47
CA PHE A 242 22.85 5.06 -2.99
C PHE A 242 21.52 5.67 -2.53
N THR A 243 21.42 6.08 -1.27
CA THR A 243 20.23 6.80 -0.78
C THR A 243 20.05 8.13 -1.50
N ALA A 244 21.12 8.90 -1.68
CA ALA A 244 21.09 10.14 -2.45
C ALA A 244 20.70 9.90 -3.92
N THR A 245 21.14 8.78 -4.51
CA THR A 245 20.73 8.39 -5.86
C THR A 245 19.22 8.14 -5.95
N VAL A 246 18.64 7.42 -4.99
CA VAL A 246 17.17 7.19 -4.94
C VAL A 246 16.42 8.51 -4.81
N VAL A 247 16.86 9.40 -3.92
CA VAL A 247 16.22 10.71 -3.69
C VAL A 247 16.35 11.61 -4.91
N ALA A 248 17.53 11.67 -5.53
CA ALA A 248 17.78 12.49 -6.71
C ALA A 248 16.99 11.96 -7.92
N SER A 249 16.99 10.65 -8.18
CA SER A 249 16.22 10.09 -9.31
C SER A 249 14.72 10.21 -9.09
N PHE A 250 14.24 10.10 -7.84
CA PHE A 250 12.87 10.45 -7.46
C PHE A 250 12.55 11.91 -7.78
N GLY A 251 13.33 12.86 -7.26
CA GLY A 251 13.07 14.29 -7.44
C GLY A 251 13.03 14.70 -8.92
N ILE A 252 14.03 14.26 -9.69
CA ILE A 252 14.09 14.52 -11.14
C ILE A 252 12.89 13.89 -11.86
N SER A 253 12.62 12.60 -11.63
CA SER A 253 11.54 11.90 -12.32
C SER A 253 10.17 12.44 -11.94
N PHE A 254 9.99 12.89 -10.69
CA PHE A 254 8.75 13.44 -10.20
C PHE A 254 8.48 14.83 -10.78
N VAL A 255 9.48 15.72 -10.78
CA VAL A 255 9.38 17.02 -11.47
C VAL A 255 9.06 16.83 -12.95
N LEU A 256 9.75 15.91 -13.63
CA LEU A 256 9.44 15.59 -15.03
C LEU A 256 8.01 15.06 -15.21
N ALA A 257 7.54 14.17 -14.32
CA ALA A 257 6.18 13.65 -14.37
C ALA A 257 5.15 14.77 -14.22
N LEU A 258 5.35 15.71 -13.29
CA LEU A 258 4.45 16.86 -13.12
C LEU A 258 4.42 17.76 -14.36
N LEU A 259 5.60 18.07 -14.93
CA LEU A 259 5.69 18.90 -16.13
C LEU A 259 5.07 18.21 -17.36
N ILE A 260 5.26 16.90 -17.52
CA ILE A 260 4.72 16.14 -18.66
C ILE A 260 3.21 15.94 -18.52
N LEU A 261 2.72 15.57 -17.33
CA LEU A 261 1.31 15.22 -17.12
C LEU A 261 0.43 16.45 -16.92
N PHE A 262 0.93 17.46 -16.22
CA PHE A 262 0.13 18.62 -15.78
C PHE A 262 0.59 19.94 -16.39
N GLY A 263 1.80 19.99 -16.99
CA GLY A 263 2.34 21.22 -17.58
C GLY A 263 2.78 22.26 -16.55
N SER A 264 2.69 21.97 -15.25
CA SER A 264 3.00 22.92 -14.18
C SER A 264 3.58 22.22 -12.95
N LEU A 265 4.26 23.00 -12.10
CA LEU A 265 4.68 22.59 -10.76
C LEU A 265 3.74 23.11 -9.67
N GLU A 266 2.66 23.80 -10.04
CA GLU A 266 1.68 24.35 -9.09
C GLU A 266 1.02 23.25 -8.25
N THR A 267 0.95 22.02 -8.77
CA THR A 267 0.56 20.84 -8.00
C THR A 267 1.36 20.67 -6.70
N LEU A 268 2.64 21.03 -6.66
CA LEU A 268 3.44 20.98 -5.43
C LEU A 268 2.98 22.01 -4.41
N THR A 269 2.71 23.23 -4.87
CA THR A 269 2.16 24.29 -4.03
C THR A 269 0.77 23.92 -3.54
N ALA A 270 -0.07 23.36 -4.40
CA ALA A 270 -1.40 22.89 -4.03
C ALA A 270 -1.36 21.78 -2.98
N ILE A 271 -0.43 20.81 -3.07
CA ILE A 271 -0.25 19.81 -2.01
C ILE A 271 0.04 20.49 -0.68
N LYS A 272 0.98 21.44 -0.65
CA LYS A 272 1.30 22.22 0.56
C LYS A 272 0.08 22.98 1.08
N ASP A 273 -0.63 23.71 0.22
CA ASP A 273 -1.76 24.55 0.63
C ASP A 273 -2.95 23.72 1.12
N ILE A 274 -3.21 22.57 0.49
CA ILE A 274 -4.22 21.60 0.91
C ILE A 274 -3.89 21.02 2.29
N SER A 275 -2.61 20.69 2.53
CA SER A 275 -2.14 20.19 3.82
C SER A 275 -2.22 21.26 4.92
N ASP A 276 -1.83 22.49 4.60
CA ASP A 276 -1.77 23.62 5.53
C ASP A 276 -3.18 24.18 5.85
N ASN A 277 -4.15 24.02 4.95
CA ASN A 277 -5.45 24.68 5.06
C ASN A 277 -6.64 23.77 4.72
N GLN A 278 -6.71 22.62 5.40
CA GLN A 278 -7.86 21.73 5.29
C GLN A 278 -9.19 22.43 5.65
N VAL A 279 -9.16 23.44 6.53
CA VAL A 279 -10.34 24.23 6.92
C VAL A 279 -10.96 24.96 5.73
N TRP A 280 -10.15 25.50 4.83
CA TRP A 280 -10.63 26.20 3.63
C TRP A 280 -11.30 25.24 2.63
N ILE A 281 -10.87 23.98 2.58
CA ILE A 281 -11.45 22.95 1.70
C ILE A 281 -12.77 22.43 2.26
N TYR A 282 -12.85 22.21 3.57
CA TYR A 282 -14.01 21.58 4.21
C TYR A 282 -14.98 22.58 4.86
N GLY A 283 -14.65 23.87 4.91
CA GLY A 283 -15.47 24.93 5.53
C GLY A 283 -15.53 24.89 7.07
N VAL A 284 -14.95 23.86 7.69
CA VAL A 284 -14.84 23.64 9.13
C VAL A 284 -13.53 22.91 9.41
N PHE A 285 -13.04 22.90 10.65
CA PHE A 285 -11.99 21.95 11.03
C PHE A 285 -12.53 20.53 10.81
N PRO A 286 -12.00 19.78 9.83
CA PRO A 286 -12.54 18.45 9.54
C PRO A 286 -12.22 17.47 10.68
N ASN A 287 -11.23 17.80 11.51
CA ASN A 287 -10.74 16.95 12.57
C ASN A 287 -10.65 17.70 13.89
N SER A 288 -10.95 17.01 14.98
CA SER A 288 -10.70 17.49 16.34
C SER A 288 -9.23 17.29 16.70
N PHE A 289 -8.64 18.26 17.40
CA PHE A 289 -7.28 18.21 17.90
C PHE A 289 -7.27 18.13 19.42
N PHE A 290 -6.21 17.55 19.99
CA PHE A 290 -5.97 17.64 21.42
C PHE A 290 -5.68 19.09 21.80
N ALA A 291 -6.27 19.57 22.89
CA ALA A 291 -5.99 20.90 23.41
C ALA A 291 -4.57 20.99 24.00
N ASP A 292 -4.09 19.89 24.58
CA ASP A 292 -2.73 19.76 25.11
C ASP A 292 -2.23 18.30 25.09
N TRP A 293 -0.95 18.10 25.39
CA TRP A 293 -0.32 16.77 25.41
C TRP A 293 -0.87 15.83 26.49
N ASN A 294 -1.41 16.34 27.59
CA ASN A 294 -1.95 15.51 28.66
C ASN A 294 -3.27 14.86 28.24
N GLU A 295 -4.06 15.50 27.37
CA GLU A 295 -5.27 14.90 26.82
C GLU A 295 -4.98 13.59 26.06
N PHE A 296 -3.82 13.51 25.37
CA PHE A 296 -3.38 12.29 24.69
C PHE A 296 -3.08 11.14 25.66
N PHE A 297 -2.72 11.40 26.92
CA PHE A 297 -2.40 10.34 27.88
C PHE A 297 -3.53 10.01 28.85
N THR A 298 -4.53 10.88 28.98
CA THR A 298 -5.55 10.78 30.03
C THR A 298 -6.80 10.00 29.63
N LEU A 299 -6.89 9.47 28.40
CA LEU A 299 -8.04 8.70 27.85
C LEU A 299 -9.40 9.40 28.00
N LYS A 300 -9.42 10.71 28.31
CA LYS A 300 -10.65 11.47 28.58
C LYS A 300 -11.50 11.67 27.32
N LEU A 301 -10.85 11.72 26.16
CA LEU A 301 -11.50 11.78 24.85
C LEU A 301 -11.72 10.35 24.33
N SER A 302 -12.96 9.86 24.41
CA SER A 302 -13.32 8.53 23.90
C SER A 302 -12.98 8.35 22.41
N GLY A 303 -13.03 9.43 21.63
CA GLY A 303 -12.61 9.44 20.21
C GLY A 303 -11.12 9.16 19.99
N ALA A 304 -10.27 9.44 20.97
CA ALA A 304 -8.82 9.20 20.88
C ALA A 304 -8.43 7.74 21.19
N VAL A 305 -9.29 6.99 21.90
CA VAL A 305 -8.98 5.64 22.40
C VAL A 305 -8.54 4.68 21.29
N PRO A 306 -9.23 4.58 20.13
CA PRO A 306 -8.80 3.67 19.08
C PRO A 306 -7.48 4.09 18.42
N SER A 307 -7.20 5.38 18.33
CA SER A 307 -5.92 5.94 17.84
C SER A 307 -4.75 5.55 18.77
N GLN A 308 -4.94 5.71 20.08
CA GLN A 308 -3.96 5.31 21.09
C GLN A 308 -3.74 3.80 21.11
N LEU A 309 -4.84 3.01 21.09
CA LEU A 309 -4.77 1.56 21.06
C LEU A 309 -4.03 1.07 19.81
N THR A 310 -4.33 1.67 18.65
CA THR A 310 -3.63 1.41 17.39
C THR A 310 -2.13 1.68 17.51
N THR A 311 -1.76 2.81 18.11
CA THR A 311 -0.36 3.17 18.35
C THR A 311 0.36 2.10 19.17
N ILE A 312 -0.27 1.64 20.26
CA ILE A 312 0.27 0.61 21.14
C ILE A 312 0.44 -0.71 20.37
N VAL A 313 -0.60 -1.15 19.65
CA VAL A 313 -0.57 -2.40 18.88
C VAL A 313 0.52 -2.35 17.81
N GLY A 314 0.65 -1.25 17.08
CA GLY A 314 1.68 -1.10 16.06
C GLY A 314 3.10 -1.01 16.65
N ALA A 315 3.28 -0.38 17.81
CA ALA A 315 4.56 -0.41 18.54
C ALA A 315 4.94 -1.83 18.98
N VAL A 316 3.97 -2.62 19.48
CA VAL A 316 4.19 -4.04 19.81
C VAL A 316 4.54 -4.84 18.56
N ALA A 317 3.82 -4.64 17.45
CA ALA A 317 4.11 -5.30 16.18
C ALA A 317 5.53 -4.98 15.68
N LEU A 318 5.98 -3.74 15.80
CA LEU A 318 7.36 -3.34 15.50
C LEU A 318 8.37 -4.12 16.31
N MET A 319 8.20 -4.13 17.64
CA MET A 319 9.12 -4.80 18.55
C MET A 319 9.24 -6.29 18.22
N ILE A 320 8.11 -6.93 17.86
CA ILE A 320 8.09 -8.33 17.40
C ILE A 320 8.89 -8.48 16.10
N CYS A 321 8.60 -7.67 15.08
CA CYS A 321 9.31 -7.69 13.79
C CYS A 321 10.83 -7.48 13.95
N PHE A 322 11.23 -6.52 14.78
CA PHE A 322 12.62 -6.22 15.07
C PHE A 322 13.29 -7.36 15.87
N GLY A 323 12.60 -7.94 16.84
CA GLY A 323 13.06 -9.12 17.58
C GLY A 323 13.28 -10.33 16.67
N LEU A 324 12.36 -10.59 15.72
CA LEU A 324 12.49 -11.65 14.72
C LEU A 324 13.69 -11.43 13.79
N PHE A 325 13.99 -10.17 13.46
CA PHE A 325 15.18 -9.81 12.70
C PHE A 325 16.47 -10.02 13.47
N LEU A 326 16.56 -9.54 14.71
CA LEU A 326 17.75 -9.69 15.55
C LEU A 326 18.09 -11.16 15.77
N ARG A 327 17.07 -12.03 15.89
CA ARG A 327 17.22 -13.49 15.96
C ARG A 327 17.60 -14.15 14.63
N LYS A 328 17.89 -13.38 13.56
CA LYS A 328 18.26 -13.84 12.21
C LYS A 328 17.23 -14.78 11.56
N VAL A 329 15.97 -14.72 12.00
CA VAL A 329 14.92 -15.59 11.47
C VAL A 329 14.46 -15.09 10.09
N LEU A 330 14.35 -13.77 9.92
CA LEU A 330 13.93 -13.14 8.67
C LEU A 330 15.12 -12.92 7.70
N PRO A 331 14.98 -13.28 6.41
CA PRO A 331 15.98 -12.94 5.40
C PRO A 331 16.00 -11.43 5.16
N LEU A 332 17.15 -10.88 4.75
CA LEU A 332 17.34 -9.43 4.52
C LEU A 332 16.27 -8.79 3.62
N PRO A 333 15.83 -9.40 2.50
CA PRO A 333 14.78 -8.81 1.69
C PRO A 333 13.43 -8.72 2.41
N ALA A 334 13.09 -9.71 3.24
CA ALA A 334 11.87 -9.68 4.04
C ALA A 334 11.94 -8.60 5.12
N LEU A 335 13.10 -8.45 5.78
CA LEU A 335 13.33 -7.34 6.71
C LEU A 335 13.09 -5.99 6.03
N LEU A 336 13.64 -5.79 4.84
CA LEU A 336 13.55 -4.49 4.18
C LEU A 336 12.12 -4.17 3.75
N VAL A 337 11.34 -5.18 3.33
CA VAL A 337 9.90 -5.02 3.11
C VAL A 337 9.21 -4.59 4.40
N VAL A 338 9.49 -5.29 5.51
CA VAL A 338 8.93 -4.95 6.81
C VAL A 338 9.33 -3.53 7.23
N LEU A 339 10.57 -3.12 7.01
CA LEU A 339 11.05 -1.78 7.31
C LEU A 339 10.39 -0.71 6.44
N VAL A 340 10.21 -0.96 5.14
CA VAL A 340 9.51 -0.01 4.26
C VAL A 340 8.08 0.15 4.73
N LEU A 341 7.31 -0.96 4.81
CA LEU A 341 5.91 -0.94 5.25
C LEU A 341 5.77 -0.32 6.64
N PHE A 342 6.63 -0.69 7.58
CA PHE A 342 6.54 -0.15 8.93
C PHE A 342 6.87 1.34 8.99
N ALA A 343 7.98 1.76 8.40
CA ALA A 343 8.41 3.15 8.45
C ALA A 343 7.45 4.05 7.69
N SER A 344 6.89 3.59 6.58
CA SER A 344 5.90 4.34 5.81
C SER A 344 4.59 4.51 6.59
N GLY A 345 4.13 3.46 7.26
CA GLY A 345 2.94 3.52 8.11
C GLY A 345 3.17 4.36 9.35
N LEU A 346 4.37 4.31 9.93
CA LEU A 346 4.76 5.17 11.04
C LEU A 346 4.80 6.65 10.63
N LEU A 347 5.38 6.97 9.46
CA LEU A 347 5.38 8.35 8.96
C LEU A 347 3.95 8.86 8.72
N SER A 348 3.10 8.01 8.13
CA SER A 348 1.66 8.29 7.98
C SER A 348 0.97 8.49 9.32
N TRP A 349 1.38 7.74 10.34
CA TRP A 349 0.85 7.86 11.69
C TRP A 349 1.33 9.12 12.42
N VAL A 350 2.61 9.47 12.27
CA VAL A 350 3.20 10.68 12.85
C VAL A 350 2.55 11.93 12.26
N ALA A 351 2.15 11.91 11.00
CA ALA A 351 1.36 13.00 10.41
C ALA A 351 0.02 13.23 11.12
N ASN A 352 -0.49 12.23 11.85
CA ASN A 352 -1.70 12.30 12.65
C ASN A 352 -1.47 12.63 14.13
N PHE A 353 -0.23 12.87 14.57
CA PHE A 353 0.01 13.28 15.96
C PHE A 353 -0.67 14.63 16.24
N GLY A 354 -1.43 14.70 17.33
CA GLY A 354 -2.24 15.87 17.68
C GLY A 354 -3.71 15.78 17.27
N TYR A 355 -4.07 14.86 16.36
CA TYR A 355 -5.45 14.61 15.96
C TYR A 355 -6.14 13.63 16.93
N VAL A 356 -7.35 13.98 17.37
CA VAL A 356 -8.26 13.04 18.05
C VAL A 356 -8.83 12.02 17.04
N GLY A 357 -8.87 12.39 15.76
CA GLY A 357 -9.32 11.55 14.65
C GLY A 357 -8.42 10.35 14.36
N GLN A 358 -9.01 9.30 13.77
CA GLN A 358 -8.36 7.99 13.60
C GLN A 358 -7.87 7.72 12.17
N HIS A 359 -7.97 8.68 11.25
CA HIS A 359 -7.94 8.44 9.80
C HIS A 359 -6.69 7.68 9.28
N GLN A 360 -5.51 7.86 9.89
CA GLN A 360 -4.26 7.19 9.46
C GLN A 360 -3.85 5.98 10.33
N ALA A 361 -4.48 5.78 11.50
CA ALA A 361 -4.20 4.66 12.40
C ALA A 361 -4.43 3.30 11.72
N PRO A 362 -5.58 3.11 11.03
CA PRO A 362 -5.85 1.91 10.26
C PRO A 362 -4.77 1.56 9.24
N LEU A 363 -4.25 2.55 8.51
CA LEU A 363 -3.20 2.32 7.52
C LEU A 363 -1.96 1.68 8.16
N PHE A 364 -1.50 2.27 9.28
CA PHE A 364 -0.37 1.74 10.03
C PHE A 364 -0.60 0.31 10.52
N LEU A 365 -1.80 -0.02 11.01
CA LEU A 365 -2.13 -1.39 11.42
C LEU A 365 -2.16 -2.37 10.24
N ARG A 366 -2.72 -1.98 9.10
CA ARG A 366 -2.73 -2.83 7.89
C ARG A 366 -1.31 -3.18 7.47
N GLU A 367 -0.41 -2.19 7.50
CA GLU A 367 0.99 -2.37 7.14
C GLU A 367 1.73 -3.25 8.15
N CYS A 368 1.45 -3.09 9.45
CA CYS A 368 1.94 -3.99 10.49
C CYS A 368 1.44 -5.43 10.30
N ILE A 369 0.15 -5.62 10.03
CA ILE A 369 -0.45 -6.94 9.78
C ILE A 369 0.17 -7.59 8.54
N LEU A 370 0.32 -6.83 7.46
CA LEU A 370 0.95 -7.31 6.23
C LEU A 370 2.42 -7.69 6.47
N ALA A 371 3.17 -6.86 7.18
CA ALA A 371 4.55 -7.13 7.56
C ALA A 371 4.69 -8.40 8.41
N LEU A 372 3.81 -8.59 9.40
CA LEU A 372 3.77 -9.80 10.24
C LEU A 372 3.37 -11.04 9.44
N ALA A 373 2.37 -10.94 8.57
CA ALA A 373 1.91 -12.05 7.72
C ALA A 373 3.02 -12.50 6.76
N LEU A 374 3.73 -11.57 6.14
CA LEU A 374 4.89 -11.85 5.29
C LEU A 374 6.06 -12.44 6.09
N SER A 375 6.28 -11.94 7.31
CA SER A 375 7.30 -12.46 8.21
C SER A 375 7.03 -13.92 8.59
N ALA A 376 5.83 -14.23 9.07
CA ALA A 376 5.41 -15.59 9.40
C ALA A 376 5.52 -16.51 8.18
N SER A 377 5.08 -16.03 7.01
CA SER A 377 5.16 -16.75 5.74
C SER A 377 6.60 -17.06 5.32
N ALA A 378 7.51 -16.10 5.45
CA ALA A 378 8.93 -16.29 5.12
C ALA A 378 9.60 -17.31 6.06
N ILE A 379 9.17 -17.36 7.34
CA ILE A 379 9.65 -18.34 8.32
C ILE A 379 9.18 -19.74 7.93
N MET A 380 7.88 -19.90 7.62
CA MET A 380 7.32 -21.18 7.19
C MET A 380 7.90 -21.66 5.85
N GLY A 381 8.14 -20.73 4.91
CA GLY A 381 8.69 -21.02 3.59
C GLY A 381 10.12 -21.55 3.60
N LYS A 382 10.95 -21.18 4.59
CA LYS A 382 12.29 -21.75 4.79
C LYS A 382 12.27 -23.26 5.05
N GLY A 383 11.18 -23.81 5.59
CA GLY A 383 11.00 -25.25 5.75
C GLY A 383 10.55 -25.97 4.48
N ALA A 384 10.11 -25.23 3.45
CA ALA A 384 9.41 -25.77 2.30
C ALA A 384 10.15 -25.61 0.96
N GLN A 385 11.33 -24.97 0.91
CA GLN A 385 12.16 -25.03 -0.29
C GLN A 385 12.84 -26.41 -0.37
N PRO A 386 12.51 -27.25 -1.37
CA PRO A 386 13.36 -28.38 -1.70
C PRO A 386 14.71 -27.81 -2.13
N SER A 387 15.79 -28.47 -1.74
CA SER A 387 17.19 -28.15 -2.04
C SER A 387 17.52 -28.20 -3.55
N ARG A 388 16.84 -27.41 -4.37
CA ARG A 388 17.01 -27.38 -5.83
C ARG A 388 18.27 -26.64 -6.29
N THR A 389 19.12 -26.19 -5.37
CA THR A 389 20.40 -25.53 -5.67
C THR A 389 21.62 -26.45 -5.53
N LYS A 390 21.45 -27.77 -5.43
CA LYS A 390 22.59 -28.72 -5.43
C LYS A 390 22.78 -29.53 -6.72
N GLU A 391 21.91 -29.41 -7.71
CA GLU A 391 22.09 -30.07 -9.02
C GLU A 391 22.36 -29.03 -10.11
N VAL A 392 23.57 -28.46 -10.10
CA VAL A 392 24.29 -28.14 -11.34
C VAL A 392 25.71 -28.69 -11.17
N ILE A 393 25.77 -30.01 -11.30
CA ILE A 393 26.89 -30.82 -11.83
C ILE A 393 27.05 -30.40 -13.31
N SER A 394 28.19 -30.25 -13.98
CA SER A 394 29.63 -30.45 -13.75
C SER A 394 30.39 -29.54 -14.75
N PRO A 395 31.68 -29.24 -14.53
CA PRO A 395 32.57 -28.67 -15.54
C PRO A 395 33.16 -29.78 -16.42
N GLU A 396 32.45 -30.20 -17.45
CA GLU A 396 33.00 -30.89 -18.63
C GLU A 396 32.26 -30.24 -19.82
N VAL A 397 32.93 -29.56 -20.76
CA VAL A 397 33.72 -30.17 -21.82
C VAL A 397 34.84 -29.21 -22.24
N SER A 398 36.06 -29.74 -22.23
CA SER A 398 37.19 -29.30 -23.04
C SER A 398 36.95 -29.60 -24.53
N LEU A 399 36.96 -28.57 -25.36
CA LEU A 399 37.67 -28.47 -26.65
C LEU A 399 37.46 -27.08 -27.25
#